data_AF-N6W3N0-F1
#
_entry.id   AF-N6W3N0-F1
#
_cell.length_a   1.000
_cell.length_b   1.000
_cell.length_c   1.000
_cell.angle_alpha   90.00
_cell.angle_beta   90.00
_cell.angle_gamma   90.00
#
_symmetry.space_group_name_H-M   'P 1'
#
loop_
_entity.id
_entity.type
_entity.pdbx_description
1 polymer ?
#
loop_
_entity_poly.entity_id
_entity_poly.type
_entity_poly.pdbx_seq_one_letter_code
_entity_poly.pdbx_strand_id
1 'polypeptide(L)'
;MLAQAEEGAPAPVAERQPKGPTPKPAAIDVNPLTLYVRTVYPDDVNTVGEAAQYLLQASGYLLVTDYPAPSRAKLIAEKSIPPIAKVHRTMPVMDALQLLIGDDNWIVVDHTHRLVSFAEEK
;
A
#
# COMPACT_ATOMS: atom_id res chain seq x y z
N MET A 1 -57.89 -53.71 31.60
CA MET A 1 -58.30 -52.30 31.77
C MET A 1 -57.07 -51.44 31.56
N LEU A 2 -57.17 -50.36 30.76
CA LEU A 2 -56.33 -49.13 30.78
C LEU A 2 -54.78 -49.31 30.71
N ALA A 3 -53.99 -48.53 30.01
CA ALA A 3 -54.14 -47.51 28.96
C ALA A 3 -52.72 -47.41 28.28
N GLN A 4 -52.33 -46.50 27.38
CA GLN A 4 -52.90 -45.28 26.79
C GLN A 4 -52.67 -45.29 25.27
N ALA A 5 -52.85 -44.17 24.59
CA ALA A 5 -52.25 -43.85 23.30
C ALA A 5 -51.45 -42.54 23.45
N GLU A 6 -50.34 -42.40 22.72
CA GLU A 6 -49.80 -41.11 22.30
C GLU A 6 -49.30 -41.22 20.86
N GLU A 7 -50.01 -40.56 19.94
CA GLU A 7 -49.49 -40.29 18.61
C GLU A 7 -48.37 -39.24 18.72
N GLY A 8 -47.16 -39.62 18.32
CA GLY A 8 -46.05 -38.66 18.19
C GLY A 8 -46.33 -37.66 17.07
N ALA A 9 -46.80 -36.47 17.43
CA ALA A 9 -47.05 -35.40 16.48
C ALA A 9 -45.75 -35.04 15.70
N PRO A 10 -45.81 -34.88 14.36
CA PRO A 10 -44.65 -34.47 13.59
C PRO A 10 -44.27 -33.03 13.96
N ALA A 11 -43.00 -32.83 14.33
CA ALA A 11 -42.47 -31.51 14.65
C ALA A 11 -42.63 -30.54 13.47
N PRO A 12 -42.91 -29.24 13.71
CA PRO A 12 -43.10 -28.28 12.64
C PRO A 12 -41.81 -28.13 11.82
N VAL A 13 -41.93 -28.28 10.51
CA VAL A 13 -40.84 -27.99 9.57
C VAL A 13 -40.59 -26.48 9.62
N ALA A 14 -39.59 -26.07 10.39
CA ALA A 14 -39.17 -24.67 10.46
C ALA A 14 -38.71 -24.21 9.07
N GLU A 15 -39.51 -23.34 8.47
CA GLU A 15 -39.30 -22.81 7.12
C GLU A 15 -37.96 -22.06 7.08
N ARG A 16 -36.99 -22.62 6.33
CA ARG A 16 -35.64 -22.08 6.26
C ARG A 16 -35.68 -20.79 5.45
N GLN A 17 -35.73 -19.65 6.13
CA GLN A 17 -35.62 -18.33 5.51
C GLN A 17 -34.42 -18.30 4.54
N PRO A 18 -34.60 -17.79 3.31
CA PRO A 18 -33.49 -17.67 2.37
C PRO A 18 -32.48 -16.68 2.95
N LYS A 19 -31.22 -17.12 3.08
CA LYS A 19 -30.13 -16.23 3.47
C LYS A 19 -30.05 -15.10 2.44
N GLY A 20 -30.29 -13.87 2.89
CA GLY A 20 -30.11 -12.68 2.06
C GLY A 20 -28.68 -12.58 1.52
N PRO A 21 -28.45 -11.76 0.48
CA PRO A 21 -27.14 -11.66 -0.15
C PRO A 21 -26.08 -11.31 0.89
N THR A 22 -25.08 -12.17 1.03
CA THR A 22 -23.95 -11.93 1.93
C THR A 22 -23.32 -10.59 1.58
N PRO A 23 -23.12 -9.67 2.53
CA PRO A 23 -22.44 -8.42 2.23
C PRO A 23 -21.05 -8.77 1.70
N LYS A 24 -20.79 -8.36 0.44
CA LYS A 24 -19.44 -8.41 -0.13
C LYS A 24 -18.52 -7.68 0.85
N PRO A 25 -17.39 -8.26 1.28
CA PRO A 25 -16.47 -7.56 2.17
C PRO A 25 -16.20 -6.19 1.59
N ALA A 26 -16.47 -5.13 2.37
CA ALA A 26 -16.12 -3.78 1.97
C ALA A 26 -14.64 -3.82 1.62
N ALA A 27 -14.30 -3.54 0.36
CA ALA A 27 -12.91 -3.56 -0.07
C ALA A 27 -12.19 -2.52 0.79
N ILE A 28 -11.34 -2.98 1.70
CA ILE A 28 -10.50 -2.06 2.48
C ILE A 28 -9.56 -1.47 1.45
N ASP A 29 -9.79 -0.20 1.12
CA ASP A 29 -9.01 0.55 0.15
C ASP A 29 -7.68 0.94 0.80
N VAL A 30 -6.84 -0.07 1.00
CA VAL A 30 -5.51 0.08 1.60
C VAL A 30 -4.65 0.80 0.58
N ASN A 31 -4.45 2.11 0.80
CA ASN A 31 -3.51 2.89 0.01
C ASN A 31 -2.12 2.20 0.05
N PRO A 32 -1.57 1.71 -1.07
CA PRO A 32 -0.33 0.92 -1.02
C PRO A 32 0.88 1.74 -0.55
N LEU A 33 0.80 3.07 -0.57
CA LEU A 33 1.85 3.97 -0.08
C LEU A 33 1.85 4.14 1.45
N THR A 34 0.84 3.63 2.16
CA THR A 34 0.84 3.54 3.63
C THR A 34 1.36 2.20 4.14
N LEU A 35 1.89 1.34 3.26
CA LEU A 35 2.58 0.12 3.67
C LEU A 35 3.87 0.47 4.44
N TYR A 36 4.15 -0.29 5.50
CA TYR A 36 5.38 -0.13 6.26
C TYR A 36 6.51 -0.91 5.60
N VAL A 37 7.60 -0.21 5.29
CA VAL A 37 8.82 -0.75 4.67
C VAL A 37 10.02 -0.55 5.58
N ARG A 38 11.06 -1.37 5.35
CA ARG A 38 12.34 -1.25 6.04
C ARG A 38 13.29 -0.41 5.20
N THR A 39 13.89 0.62 5.79
CA THR A 39 14.96 1.43 5.19
C THR A 39 16.31 0.71 5.26
N VAL A 40 16.35 -0.52 4.75
CA VAL A 40 17.53 -1.37 4.66
C VAL A 40 17.79 -1.63 3.17
N TYR A 41 18.66 -0.82 2.60
CA TYR A 41 19.05 -0.90 1.19
C TYR A 41 20.20 -1.90 1.03
N PRO A 42 20.23 -2.69 -0.05
CA PRO A 42 21.38 -3.51 -0.41
C PRO A 42 22.54 -2.64 -0.95
N ASP A 43 23.76 -3.20 -1.00
CA ASP A 43 24.99 -2.45 -1.29
C ASP A 43 25.06 -1.85 -2.71
N ASP A 44 24.27 -2.38 -3.65
CA ASP A 44 24.10 -1.87 -5.01
C ASP A 44 23.26 -0.57 -5.06
N VAL A 45 22.42 -0.32 -4.06
CA VAL A 45 21.52 0.85 -4.01
C VAL A 45 22.23 2.05 -3.38
N ASN A 46 22.63 3.02 -4.22
CA ASN A 46 23.50 4.13 -3.85
C ASN A 46 22.87 5.52 -4.04
N THR A 47 21.88 5.61 -4.93
CA THR A 47 21.18 6.85 -5.29
C THR A 47 19.76 6.91 -4.73
N VAL A 48 19.20 8.12 -4.63
CA VAL A 48 17.81 8.37 -4.22
C VAL A 48 16.82 7.67 -5.14
N GLY A 49 17.10 7.60 -6.45
CA GLY A 49 16.28 6.90 -7.43
C GLY A 49 16.21 5.40 -7.19
N GLU A 50 17.37 4.75 -7.03
CA GLU A 50 17.46 3.31 -6.72
C GLU A 50 16.76 2.99 -5.39
N ALA A 51 17.01 3.80 -4.35
CA ALA A 51 16.39 3.63 -3.04
C ALA A 51 14.87 3.79 -3.09
N ALA A 52 14.38 4.81 -3.81
CA ALA A 52 12.95 5.00 -3.99
C ALA A 52 12.31 3.87 -4.79
N GLN A 53 12.94 3.41 -5.88
CA GLN A 53 12.46 2.27 -6.67
C GLN A 53 12.38 0.98 -5.83
N TYR A 54 13.39 0.73 -4.99
CA TYR A 54 13.42 -0.39 -4.04
C TYR A 54 12.27 -0.34 -3.02
N LEU A 55 12.00 0.83 -2.43
CA LEU A 55 10.88 1.01 -1.48
C LEU A 55 9.51 0.88 -2.18
N LEU A 56 9.38 1.44 -3.38
CA LEU A 56 8.14 1.43 -4.16
C LEU A 56 7.79 0.03 -4.69
N GLN A 57 8.77 -0.86 -4.88
CA GLN A 57 8.56 -2.25 -5.28
C GLN A 57 7.59 -3.01 -4.36
N ALA A 58 7.60 -2.72 -3.06
CA ALA A 58 6.66 -3.30 -2.08
C ALA A 58 5.22 -2.77 -2.22
N SER A 59 5.05 -1.55 -2.74
CA SER A 59 3.74 -0.90 -2.95
C SER A 59 3.15 -1.13 -4.35
N GLY A 60 3.94 -1.66 -5.29
CA GLY A 60 3.55 -1.86 -6.69
C GLY A 60 3.42 -0.56 -7.47
N TYR A 61 4.10 0.51 -7.04
CA TYR A 61 4.26 1.76 -7.78
C TYR A 61 5.59 1.77 -8.54
N LEU A 62 5.65 2.53 -9.64
CA LEU A 62 6.87 2.72 -10.43
C LEU A 62 7.39 4.14 -10.25
N LEU A 63 8.70 4.28 -10.02
CA LEU A 63 9.36 5.58 -10.05
C LEU A 63 9.53 6.04 -11.50
N VAL A 64 9.16 7.30 -11.78
CA VAL A 64 9.31 7.95 -13.08
C VAL A 64 10.13 9.22 -12.90
N THR A 65 11.27 9.28 -13.58
CA THR A 65 12.27 10.37 -13.47
C THR A 65 12.62 11.04 -14.79
N ASP A 66 12.34 10.39 -15.92
CA ASP A 66 12.34 10.96 -17.26
C ASP A 66 10.89 11.23 -17.73
N TYR A 67 10.72 11.92 -18.86
CA TYR A 67 9.42 12.38 -19.40
C TYR A 67 8.32 11.30 -19.32
N PRO A 68 7.17 11.54 -18.65
CA PRO A 68 6.58 12.86 -18.32
C PRO A 68 6.97 13.47 -16.96
N ALA A 69 7.99 12.96 -16.25
CA ALA A 69 8.43 13.55 -14.99
C ALA A 69 8.95 15.00 -15.16
N PRO A 70 8.88 15.85 -14.11
CA PRO A 70 9.50 17.18 -14.10
C PRO A 70 11.00 17.11 -14.41
N SER A 71 11.55 18.10 -15.11
CA SER A 71 12.97 18.13 -15.53
C SER A 71 13.99 18.03 -14.39
N ARG A 72 13.55 18.26 -13.14
CA ARG A 72 14.35 18.14 -11.92
C ARG A 72 14.27 16.77 -11.25
N ALA A 73 13.27 15.94 -11.56
CA ALA A 73 13.05 14.64 -10.93
C ALA A 73 14.26 13.72 -11.08
N LYS A 74 14.87 13.72 -12.27
CA LYS A 74 16.13 13.05 -12.57
C LYS A 74 17.29 13.52 -11.69
N LEU A 75 17.47 14.83 -11.55
CA LEU A 75 18.52 15.41 -10.70
C LEU A 75 18.30 15.12 -9.20
N ILE A 76 17.05 14.95 -8.76
CA ILE A 76 16.74 14.51 -7.38
C ILE A 76 17.08 13.02 -7.23
N ALA A 77 16.71 12.20 -8.20
CA ALA A 77 16.96 10.76 -8.21
C ALA A 77 18.45 10.40 -8.30
N GLU A 78 19.26 11.17 -9.02
CA GLU A 78 20.71 10.99 -9.16
C GLU A 78 21.51 11.40 -7.91
N LYS A 79 20.89 12.05 -6.91
CA LYS A 79 21.54 12.35 -5.62
C LYS A 79 21.90 11.05 -4.88
N SER A 80 23.03 11.04 -4.16
CA SER A 80 23.34 9.93 -3.25
C SER A 80 22.34 9.87 -2.09
N ILE A 81 22.05 8.66 -1.60
CA ILE A 81 21.12 8.44 -0.47
C ILE A 81 21.59 9.23 0.76
N PRO A 82 20.76 10.13 1.32
CA PRO A 82 21.16 10.95 2.46
C PRO A 82 21.43 10.08 3.71
N PRO A 83 22.40 10.43 4.57
CA PRO A 83 22.77 9.59 5.73
C PRO A 83 21.60 9.27 6.67
N ILE A 84 20.66 10.20 6.81
CA ILE A 84 19.46 10.04 7.65
C ILE A 84 18.51 8.94 7.11
N ALA A 85 18.45 8.74 5.79
CA ALA A 85 17.66 7.68 5.17
C ALA A 85 18.32 6.29 5.30
N LYS A 86 19.65 6.21 5.46
CA LYS A 86 20.38 4.94 5.69
C LYS A 86 20.19 4.37 7.10
N VAL A 87 19.55 5.11 8.01
CA VAL A 87 19.25 4.64 9.37
C VAL A 87 18.19 3.54 9.28
N HIS A 88 18.53 2.34 9.78
CA HIS A 88 17.67 1.17 9.70
C HIS A 88 16.43 1.33 10.57
N ARG A 89 15.28 1.61 9.94
CA ARG A 89 13.99 1.84 10.59
C ARG A 89 12.88 1.13 9.82
N THR A 90 11.69 1.07 10.41
CA THR A 90 10.46 0.63 9.74
C THR A 90 9.48 1.78 9.76
N MET A 91 9.06 2.26 8.59
CA MET A 91 8.20 3.44 8.44
C MET A 91 7.36 3.32 7.15
N PRO A 92 6.28 4.11 6.99
CA PRO A 92 5.49 4.14 5.75
C PRO A 92 6.36 4.42 4.52
N VAL A 93 5.98 3.85 3.36
CA VAL A 93 6.65 4.12 2.07
C VAL A 93 6.71 5.62 1.79
N MET A 94 5.61 6.35 2.04
CA MET A 94 5.57 7.81 1.85
C MET A 94 6.64 8.54 2.68
N ASP A 95 6.73 8.27 3.98
CA ASP A 95 7.68 8.91 4.88
C ASP A 95 9.13 8.57 4.51
N ALA A 96 9.38 7.33 4.08
CA ALA A 96 10.70 6.89 3.63
C ALA A 96 11.12 7.59 2.31
N LEU A 97 10.18 7.80 1.38
CA LEU A 97 10.42 8.58 0.16
C LEU A 97 10.66 10.06 0.47
N GLN A 98 9.90 10.65 1.39
CA GLN A 98 10.09 12.05 1.78
C GLN A 98 11.48 12.26 2.39
N LEU A 99 11.93 11.31 3.22
CA LEU A 99 13.26 11.31 3.81
C LEU A 99 14.40 11.13 2.79
N LEU A 100 14.14 10.48 1.66
CA LEU A 100 15.10 10.34 0.57
C LEU A 100 15.25 11.62 -0.26
N ILE A 101 14.15 12.32 -0.55
CA ILE A 101 14.17 13.54 -1.37
C ILE A 101 14.49 14.81 -0.56
N GLY A 102 14.27 14.78 0.76
CA GLY A 102 14.45 15.93 1.65
C GLY A 102 13.28 16.91 1.62
N ASP A 103 13.25 17.83 2.58
CA ASP A 103 12.09 18.70 2.84
C ASP A 103 11.84 19.75 1.73
N ASP A 104 12.86 20.10 0.94
CA ASP A 104 12.74 21.02 -0.20
C ASP A 104 12.05 20.41 -1.44
N ASN A 105 11.76 19.10 -1.41
CA ASN A 105 11.25 18.33 -2.55
C ASN A 105 9.94 17.63 -2.18
N TRP A 106 9.08 17.49 -3.19
CA TRP A 106 7.71 16.98 -3.03
C TRP A 106 7.49 15.72 -3.87
N ILE A 107 6.65 14.82 -3.36
CA ILE A 107 6.28 13.57 -4.02
C ILE A 107 4.99 13.79 -4.83
N VAL A 108 5.07 13.57 -6.13
CA VAL A 108 3.91 13.56 -7.05
C VAL A 108 3.48 12.12 -7.26
N VAL A 109 2.22 11.82 -6.95
CA VAL A 109 1.66 10.47 -7.07
C VAL A 109 0.54 10.44 -8.11
N ASP A 110 0.65 9.52 -9.06
CA ASP A 110 -0.44 9.15 -9.96
C ASP A 110 -1.03 7.80 -9.50
N HIS A 111 -2.19 7.85 -8.85
CA HIS A 111 -2.92 6.66 -8.41
C HIS A 111 -3.54 5.86 -9.58
N THR A 112 -3.77 6.50 -10.74
CA THR A 112 -4.38 5.88 -11.93
C THR A 112 -3.42 4.90 -12.57
N HIS A 113 -2.17 5.34 -12.76
CA HIS A 113 -1.11 4.56 -13.41
C HIS A 113 -0.12 3.92 -12.42
N ARG A 114 -0.30 4.15 -11.11
CA ARG A 114 0.62 3.74 -10.02
C ARG A 114 2.04 4.27 -10.25
N LEU A 115 2.14 5.54 -10.62
CA LEU A 115 3.43 6.20 -10.83
C LEU A 115 3.75 7.12 -9.65
N VAL A 116 5.03 7.23 -9.32
CA VAL A 116 5.57 8.23 -8.41
C VAL A 116 6.65 9.00 -9.14
N SER A 117 6.65 10.31 -8.98
CA SER A 117 7.64 11.24 -9.51
C SER A 117 8.04 12.24 -8.44
N PHE A 118 9.19 12.88 -8.60
CA PHE A 118 9.64 13.96 -7.70
C PHE A 118 9.46 15.33 -8.35
N ALA A 119 9.17 16.33 -7.53
CA ALA A 119 9.13 17.74 -7.89
C ALA A 119 9.91 18.58 -6.87
N GLU A 120 10.43 19.72 -7.30
CA GLU A 120 10.98 20.76 -6.43
C GLU A 120 9.87 21.80 -6.22
N GLU A 121 9.75 22.41 -5.03
CA GLU A 121 8.87 23.56 -4.84
C GLU A 121 9.41 24.78 -5.63
N LYS A 122 8.54 25.74 -5.96
CA LYS A 122 8.85 26.81 -6.93
C LYS A 122 8.90 28.21 -6.30
#